data_AF-A0A4Q7YH82-F1
#
_entry.id   AF-A0A4Q7YH82-F1
#
_cell.length_a   1.000
_cell.length_b   1.000
_cell.length_c   1.000
_cell.angle_alpha   90.00
_cell.angle_beta   90.00
_cell.angle_gamma   90.00
#
_symmetry.space_group_name_H-M   'P 1'
#
loop_
_entity.id
_entity.type
_entity.pdbx_description
1 polymer ?
#
loop_
_entity_poly.entity_id
_entity_poly.type
_entity_poly.pdbx_seq_one_letter_code
_entity_poly.pdbx_strand_id
1 'polypeptide(L)' 'MTDLVARRAELSARRTELLTRLAAIRQDYANGLPADFEEQAQQLENSEVLQEISRLAAEELGQVEAALVRIEQALGNLKA' A
#
# COMPACT_ATOMS: atom_id res chain seq x y z
N MET A 1 18.39 -20.76 3.48
CA MET A 1 17.35 -20.89 2.42
C MET A 1 15.96 -20.58 2.97
N THR A 2 15.59 -21.14 4.13
CA THR A 2 14.31 -20.90 4.82
C THR A 2 14.09 -19.43 5.19
N ASP A 3 15.16 -18.73 5.58
CA ASP A 3 15.11 -17.32 6.01
C ASP A 3 14.66 -16.36 4.89
N LEU A 4 15.26 -16.47 3.70
CA LEU A 4 14.87 -15.64 2.53
C LEU A 4 13.46 -15.95 2.03
N VAL A 5 13.03 -17.21 2.09
CA VAL A 5 11.66 -17.61 1.72
C VAL A 5 10.65 -17.07 2.73
N ALA A 6 10.96 -17.14 4.04
CA ALA A 6 10.15 -16.55 5.10
C ALA A 6 10.05 -15.02 4.94
N ARG A 7 11.18 -14.36 4.64
CA ARG A 7 11.22 -12.90 4.43
C ARG A 7 10.42 -12.47 3.20
N ARG A 8 10.46 -13.24 2.11
CA ARG A 8 9.59 -13.02 0.93
C ARG A 8 8.11 -13.15 1.28
N ALA A 9 7.74 -14.15 2.08
CA ALA A 9 6.36 -14.36 2.50
C ALA A 9 5.87 -13.21 3.40
N GLU A 10 6.69 -12.77 4.35
CA GLU A 10 6.41 -11.63 5.24
C GLU A 10 6.19 -10.34 4.45
N LEU A 11 7.10 -10.02 3.51
CA LEU A 11 6.97 -8.83 2.66
C LEU A 11 5.75 -8.90 1.75
N SER A 12 5.40 -10.09 1.24
CA SER A 12 4.21 -10.29 0.40
C SER A 12 2.91 -10.12 1.19
N ALA A 13 2.87 -10.61 2.43
CA ALA A 13 1.74 -10.41 3.34
C ALA A 13 1.56 -8.91 3.64
N ARG A 14 2.66 -8.21 3.95
CA ARG A 14 2.66 -6.78 4.25
C ARG A 14 2.21 -5.93 3.06
N ARG A 15 2.65 -6.29 1.83
CA ARG A 15 2.15 -5.70 0.58
C ARG A 15 0.63 -5.85 0.45
N THR A 16 0.11 -7.04 0.74
CA THR A 16 -1.34 -7.32 0.62
C THR A 16 -2.14 -6.52 1.64
N GLU A 17 -1.67 -6.45 2.89
CA GLU A 17 -2.30 -5.66 3.94
C GLU A 17 -2.38 -4.16 3.58
N LEU A 18 -1.28 -3.59 3.08
CA LEU A 18 -1.23 -2.20 2.63
C LEU A 18 -2.24 -1.92 1.52
N LEU A 19 -2.34 -2.81 0.53
CA LEU A 19 -3.31 -2.69 -0.56
C LEU A 19 -4.76 -2.78 -0.06
N THR A 20 -5.06 -3.69 0.87
CA THR A 20 -6.39 -3.83 1.46
C THR A 20 -6.78 -2.58 2.25
N ARG A 21 -5.87 -2.01 3.06
CA ARG A 21 -6.13 -0.76 3.78
C ARG A 21 -6.40 0.40 2.82
N LEU A 22 -5.58 0.54 1.78
CA LEU A 22 -5.77 1.56 0.74
C LEU A 22 -7.14 1.43 0.06
N ALA A 23 -7.58 0.20 -0.23
CA ALA A 23 -8.87 -0.06 -0.86
C ALA A 23 -10.05 0.27 0.06
N ALA A 24 -9.97 -0.11 1.34
CA ALA A 24 -11.00 0.19 2.34
C ALA A 24 -11.18 1.70 2.53
N ILE A 25 -10.06 2.42 2.69
CA ILE A 25 -10.03 3.88 2.80
C ILE A 25 -10.72 4.54 1.59
N ARG A 26 -10.46 4.05 0.37
CA ARG A 26 -11.12 4.57 -0.84
C ARG A 26 -12.61 4.26 -0.90
N GLN A 27 -13.03 3.08 -0.45
CA GLN A 27 -14.45 2.68 -0.46
C GLN A 27 -15.28 3.44 0.57
N ASP A 28 -14.77 3.63 1.78
CA ASP A 28 -15.45 4.39 2.83
C ASP A 28 -15.71 5.84 2.38
N TYR A 29 -14.76 6.40 1.64
CA TYR A 29 -14.88 7.73 1.07
C TYR A 29 -15.88 7.83 -0.10
N ALA A 30 -15.99 6.77 -0.91
CA ALA A 30 -16.87 6.75 -2.08
C ALA A 30 -18.36 6.58 -1.75
N ASN A 31 -18.70 5.97 -0.61
CA ASN A 31 -20.07 5.62 -0.24
C ASN A 31 -20.83 6.69 0.58
N GLY A 32 -20.20 7.83 0.90
CA GLY A 32 -20.69 8.76 1.93
C GLY A 32 -21.43 10.04 1.51
N LEU A 33 -21.77 10.28 0.23
CA LEU A 33 -22.07 11.66 -0.22
C LEU A 33 -23.53 11.96 -0.61
N PRO A 34 -24.27 12.73 0.20
CA PRO A 34 -25.17 13.81 -0.21
C PRO A 34 -24.44 15.17 -0.11
N ALA A 35 -24.59 16.04 -1.12
CA ALA A 35 -23.77 17.26 -1.26
C ALA A 35 -24.39 18.49 -0.57
N ASP A 36 -23.85 18.90 0.58
CA ASP A 36 -24.07 20.22 1.20
C ASP A 36 -22.75 21.01 1.34
N PHE A 37 -22.81 22.34 1.21
CA PHE A 37 -21.63 23.23 1.08
C PHE A 37 -20.68 23.24 2.29
N GLU A 38 -21.16 22.92 3.49
CA GLU A 38 -20.33 22.84 4.70
C GLU A 38 -19.39 21.61 4.67
N GLU A 39 -19.77 20.55 3.95
CA GLU A 39 -18.92 19.37 3.77
C GLU A 39 -17.75 19.63 2.79
N GLN A 40 -17.83 20.60 1.87
CA GLN A 40 -16.77 20.82 0.86
C GLN A 40 -15.39 21.14 1.47
N ALA A 41 -15.34 21.92 2.55
CA ALA A 41 -14.07 22.25 3.22
C ALA A 41 -13.45 21.02 3.89
N GLN A 42 -14.29 20.22 4.58
CA GLN A 42 -13.88 18.95 5.19
C GLN A 42 -13.46 17.93 4.14
N GLN A 43 -14.13 17.92 2.98
CA GLN A 43 -13.82 17.05 1.85
C GLN A 43 -12.47 17.40 1.20
N LEU A 44 -12.14 18.69 1.09
CA LEU A 44 -10.83 19.15 0.59
C LEU A 44 -9.70 18.75 1.54
N GLU A 45 -9.86 19.00 2.84
CA GLU A 45 -8.88 18.61 3.87
C GLU A 45 -8.67 17.08 3.89
N ASN A 46 -9.75 16.32 3.90
CA ASN A 46 -9.68 14.86 3.85
C ASN A 46 -9.11 14.34 2.52
N SER A 47 -9.38 15.01 1.38
CA SER A 47 -8.80 14.65 0.08
C SER A 47 -7.28 14.84 0.08
N GLU A 48 -6.77 15.91 0.69
CA GLU A 48 -5.33 16.12 0.86
C GLU A 48 -4.71 15.05 1.78
N VAL A 49 -5.36 14.75 2.92
CA VAL A 49 -4.92 13.69 3.84
C VAL A 49 -4.89 12.33 3.14
N LEU A 50 -5.91 12.01 2.34
CA LEU A 50 -5.99 10.79 1.56
C LEU A 50 -4.95 10.70 0.45
N GLN A 51 -4.66 11.81 -0.22
CA GLN A 51 -3.58 11.88 -1.19
C GLN A 51 -2.23 11.60 -0.53
N GLU A 52 -1.98 12.19 0.63
CA GLU A 52 -0.71 11.98 1.35
C GLU A 52 -0.59 10.54 1.86
N ILE A 53 -1.66 9.96 2.43
CA ILE A 53 -1.70 8.54 2.81
C ILE A 53 -1.46 7.65 1.59
N SER A 54 -2.09 7.96 0.45
CA SER A 54 -1.90 7.20 -0.78
C SER A 54 -0.48 7.30 -1.32
N ARG A 55 0.12 8.50 -1.24
CA ARG A 55 1.50 8.75 -1.67
C ARG A 55 2.49 7.97 -0.81
N LEU A 56 2.37 8.08 0.52
CA LEU A 56 3.22 7.37 1.48
C LEU A 56 3.08 5.86 1.34
N ALA A 57 1.85 5.35 1.19
CA ALA A 57 1.62 3.93 1.00
C ALA A 57 2.15 3.43 -0.35
N ALA A 58 2.08 4.24 -1.42
CA ALA A 58 2.70 3.91 -2.71
C ALA A 58 4.23 3.89 -2.63
N GLU A 59 4.82 4.82 -1.87
CA GLU A 59 6.27 4.86 -1.63
C GLU A 59 6.75 3.64 -0.84
N GLU A 60 6.05 3.29 0.26
CA GLU A 60 6.34 2.09 1.05
C GLU A 60 6.16 0.81 0.22
N LEU A 61 5.11 0.75 -0.60
CA LEU A 61 4.88 -0.36 -1.52
C LEU A 61 6.05 -0.52 -2.51
N GLY A 62 6.54 0.58 -3.08
CA GLY A 62 7.70 0.56 -3.97
C GLY A 62 8.96 0.03 -3.29
N GLN A 63 9.18 0.39 -2.02
CA GLN A 63 10.31 -0.14 -1.24
C GLN A 63 10.16 -1.65 -0.98
N VAL A 64 8.96 -2.11 -0.65
CA VAL A 64 8.66 -3.54 -0.45
C VAL A 64 8.85 -4.34 -1.74
N GLU A 65 8.39 -3.82 -2.88
CA GLU A 65 8.57 -4.46 -4.19
C GLU A 65 10.05 -4.52 -4.58
N ALA A 66 10.80 -3.44 -4.38
CA ALA A 66 12.24 -3.43 -4.63
C ALA A 66 12.98 -4.46 -3.75
N ALA A 67 12.57 -4.61 -2.48
CA ALA A 67 13.13 -5.62 -1.58
C ALA A 67 12.78 -7.05 -2.04
N LEU A 68 11.54 -7.29 -2.49
CA LEU A 68 11.11 -8.57 -3.05
C LEU A 68 11.92 -8.95 -4.29
N VAL A 69 12.13 -8.02 -5.23
CA VAL A 69 12.93 -8.24 -6.44
C VAL A 69 14.36 -8.65 -6.09
N ARG A 70 14.99 -7.99 -5.10
CA ARG A 70 16.34 -8.36 -4.64
C ARG A 70 16.37 -9.77 -4.05
N ILE A 71 15.35 -10.15 -3.27
CA ILE A 71 15.24 -11.49 -2.69
C ILE A 71 15.03 -12.54 -3.79
N GLU A 72 14.20 -12.26 -4.80
CA GLU A 72 13.97 -13.15 -5.94
C GLU A 72 15.23 -13.33 -6.80
N GLN A 73 15.95 -12.25 -7.08
CA GLN A 73 17.24 -12.32 -7.78
C GLN A 73 18.27 -13.14 -6.99
N ALA A 74 18.37 -12.93 -5.67
CA ALA A 74 19.24 -13.72 -4.82
C ALA A 74 18.85 -15.22 -4.86
N LEU A 75 17.56 -15.54 -4.74
CA LEU A 75 17.06 -16.92 -4.81
C LEU A 75 17.27 -17.55 -6.20
N GLY A 76 17.18 -16.77 -7.28
CA GLY A 76 17.42 -17.22 -8.66
C GLY A 76 18.90 -17.48 -8.95
N ASN A 77 19.78 -16.57 -8.53
CA ASN A 77 21.24 -16.71 -8.67
C ASN A 77 21.80 -17.88 -7.85
N LEU A 78 21.12 -18.28 -6.77
CA LEU A 78 21.47 -19.45 -5.95
C LEU A 78 20.96 -20.79 -6.51
N LYS A 79 20.14 -20.77 -7.58
CA LYS A 79 19.62 -21.97 -8.26
C LYS A 79 20.31 -22.29 -9.59
N ALA A 80 21.12 -21.36 -10.11
CA ALA A 80 21.96 -21.53 -11.31
C ALA A 80 23.33 -22.10 -10.94
#